data_AF-A0A221SUG7-F1
#
_entry.id   AF-A0A221SUG7-F1
#
_cell.length_a   1.000
_cell.length_b   1.000
_cell.length_c   1.000
_cell.angle_alpha   90.00
_cell.angle_beta   90.00
_cell.angle_gamma   90.00
#
_symmetry.space_group_name_H-M   'P 1'
#
loop_
_entity.id
_entity.type
_entity.pdbx_description
1 polymer ?
#
loop_
_entity_poly.entity_id
_entity_poly.type
_entity_poly.pdbx_seq_one_letter_code
_entity_poly.pdbx_strand_id
1 'polypeptide(L)'
;MTRAARAPIVSLLLALTLLGLSPASALVRLGEPLPAHPWTAAERELVVVYSHDCGDLGDLWNAVLRSGLPVRAVNAEAVLTPAPGGLKPWRGPDATAFARALRVGTYPTVLLVQQGRVLNAWEGDFTGELGLDRLN
;
A
#
# COMPACT_ATOMS: atom_id res chain seq x y z
N MET A 1 7.18 -47.17 -10.68
CA MET A 1 6.34 -45.96 -10.82
C MET A 1 6.82 -44.94 -9.81
N THR A 2 7.62 -43.96 -10.21
CA THR A 2 8.06 -42.85 -9.35
C THR A 2 7.49 -41.56 -9.92
N ARG A 3 6.52 -41.00 -9.20
CA ARG A 3 5.81 -39.77 -9.57
C ARG A 3 6.70 -38.59 -9.19
N ALA A 4 7.27 -37.92 -10.18
CA ALA A 4 7.97 -36.65 -9.99
C ALA A 4 6.95 -35.55 -9.69
N ALA A 5 6.76 -35.24 -8.41
CA ALA A 5 6.10 -34.01 -7.98
C ALA A 5 7.20 -32.95 -7.79
N ARG A 6 7.34 -32.02 -8.75
CA ARG A 6 8.04 -30.73 -8.60
C ARG A 6 8.05 -29.99 -9.94
N ALA A 7 7.22 -28.94 -10.05
CA ALA A 7 7.60 -27.63 -10.61
C ALA A 7 6.36 -26.72 -10.81
N PRO A 8 5.63 -26.29 -9.76
CA PRO A 8 4.57 -25.29 -9.95
C PRO A 8 5.10 -23.84 -9.96
N ILE A 9 6.31 -23.59 -9.44
CA ILE A 9 6.81 -22.23 -9.24
C ILE A 9 7.41 -21.65 -10.53
N VAL A 10 8.12 -22.44 -11.32
CA VAL A 10 8.79 -21.96 -12.55
C VAL A 10 7.76 -21.55 -13.60
N SER A 11 6.71 -22.34 -13.78
CA SER A 11 5.61 -22.01 -14.71
C SER A 11 4.83 -20.77 -14.26
N LEU A 12 4.64 -20.58 -12.95
CA LEU A 12 4.01 -19.39 -12.40
C LEU A 12 4.87 -18.14 -12.61
N LEU A 13 6.18 -18.22 -12.35
CA LEU A 13 7.11 -17.12 -12.57
C LEU A 13 7.16 -16.73 -14.05
N LEU A 14 7.21 -17.69 -14.97
CA LEU A 14 7.15 -17.43 -16.42
C LEU A 14 5.85 -16.75 -16.83
N ALA A 15 4.70 -17.21 -16.30
CA ALA A 15 3.41 -16.60 -16.58
C ALA A 15 3.36 -15.14 -16.10
N LEU A 16 3.90 -14.85 -14.91
CA LEU A 16 3.97 -13.49 -14.35
C LEU A 16 4.86 -12.59 -15.21
N THR A 17 6.00 -13.09 -15.71
CA THR A 17 6.88 -12.32 -16.62
C THR A 17 6.22 -12.06 -17.98
N LEU A 18 5.49 -13.03 -18.53
CA LEU A 18 4.77 -12.92 -19.80
C LEU A 18 3.56 -11.98 -19.72
N LEU A 19 2.94 -11.86 -18.56
CA LEU A 19 1.82 -10.94 -18.29
C LEU A 19 2.26 -9.47 -18.13
N GLY A 20 3.56 -9.17 -18.24
CA GLY A 20 4.06 -7.80 -18.17
C GLY A 20 3.90 -7.16 -16.79
N LEU A 21 3.74 -7.96 -15.73
CA LEU A 21 3.86 -7.46 -14.37
C LEU A 21 5.34 -7.14 -14.14
N SER A 22 5.72 -5.88 -14.38
CA SER A 22 6.98 -5.36 -13.86
C SER A 22 7.02 -5.63 -12.36
N PRO A 23 8.14 -6.09 -11.78
CA PRO A 23 8.29 -6.00 -10.34
C PRO A 23 8.12 -4.51 -10.02
N ALA A 24 7.03 -4.17 -9.33
CA ALA A 24 6.98 -2.88 -8.66
C ALA A 24 8.29 -2.82 -7.88
N SER A 25 9.09 -1.78 -8.09
CA SER A 25 10.23 -1.51 -7.24
C SER A 25 9.73 -1.04 -5.88
N ALA A 26 8.86 -1.85 -5.25
CA ALA A 26 8.39 -1.65 -3.92
C ALA A 26 9.61 -1.82 -3.03
N LEU A 27 10.25 -0.69 -2.77
CA LEU A 27 11.30 -0.56 -1.77
C LEU A 27 10.73 -0.84 -0.37
N VAL A 28 9.40 -0.77 -0.23
CA VAL A 28 8.66 -1.25 0.93
C VAL A 28 8.82 -2.76 1.07
N ARG A 29 9.28 -3.17 2.25
CA ARG A 29 9.60 -4.56 2.54
C ARG A 29 8.37 -5.31 3.06
N LEU A 30 7.92 -6.31 2.32
CA LEU A 30 6.83 -7.17 2.73
C LEU A 30 7.22 -8.01 3.95
N GLY A 31 6.26 -8.24 4.85
CA GLY A 31 6.42 -8.95 6.12
C GLY A 31 7.07 -8.14 7.24
N GLU A 32 7.67 -6.98 6.94
CA GLU A 32 8.23 -6.10 7.95
C GLU A 32 7.13 -5.39 8.76
N PRO A 33 7.39 -5.12 10.05
CA PRO A 33 6.48 -4.31 10.85
C PRO A 33 6.44 -2.87 10.29
N LEU A 34 5.29 -2.23 10.42
CA LEU A 34 5.19 -0.80 10.18
C LEU A 34 6.17 -0.04 11.10
N PRO A 35 6.79 1.05 10.62
CA PRO A 35 7.54 1.95 11.48
C PRO A 35 6.69 2.53 12.61
N ALA A 36 7.30 3.14 13.62
CA ALA A 36 6.57 3.73 14.75
C ALA A 36 5.48 4.70 14.30
N HIS A 37 4.27 4.54 14.83
CA HIS A 37 3.07 5.27 14.43
C HIS A 37 2.11 5.46 15.62
N PRO A 38 1.22 6.46 15.60
CA PRO A 38 0.39 6.83 16.75
C PRO A 38 -0.93 6.06 16.88
N TRP A 39 -1.24 5.17 15.94
CA TRP A 39 -2.47 4.38 15.98
C TRP A 39 -2.20 2.95 16.48
N THR A 40 -3.25 2.32 16.99
CA THR A 40 -3.24 0.88 17.28
C THR A 40 -3.48 0.11 15.99
N ALA A 41 -2.60 -0.86 15.70
CA ALA A 41 -2.73 -1.72 14.55
C ALA A 41 -4.06 -2.49 14.58
N ALA A 42 -4.80 -2.46 13.48
CA ALA A 42 -5.97 -3.31 13.30
C ALA A 42 -5.57 -4.73 12.90
N GLU A 43 -6.53 -5.66 12.91
CA GLU A 43 -6.32 -7.00 12.34
C GLU A 43 -5.91 -6.89 10.88
N ARG A 44 -6.64 -6.10 10.10
CA ARG A 44 -6.32 -5.73 8.71
C ARG A 44 -6.68 -4.28 8.47
N GLU A 45 -5.79 -3.51 7.86
CA GLU A 45 -6.00 -2.09 7.53
C GLU A 45 -5.26 -1.67 6.26
N LEU A 46 -5.67 -0.54 5.70
CA LEU A 46 -4.99 0.14 4.62
C LEU A 46 -4.25 1.37 5.16
N VAL A 47 -2.99 1.53 4.79
CA VAL A 47 -2.22 2.76 5.05
C VAL A 47 -1.95 3.44 3.72
N VAL A 48 -2.49 4.64 3.53
CA VAL A 48 -2.27 5.45 2.34
C VAL A 48 -1.28 6.55 2.67
N VAL A 49 -0.10 6.48 2.08
CA VAL A 49 0.96 7.47 2.21
C VAL A 49 0.95 8.33 0.96
N TYR A 50 0.82 9.64 1.12
CA TYR A 50 0.70 10.58 0.01
C TYR A 50 1.41 11.89 0.32
N SER A 51 1.68 12.69 -0.71
CA SER A 51 2.21 14.06 -0.60
C SER A 51 1.31 15.05 -1.32
N HIS A 52 1.66 16.33 -1.27
CA HIS A 52 0.91 17.40 -1.93
C HIS A 52 1.04 17.37 -3.46
N ASP A 53 2.08 16.73 -3.99
CA ASP A 53 2.40 16.70 -5.42
C ASP A 53 1.69 15.56 -6.18
N CYS A 54 0.87 14.75 -5.51
CA CYS A 54 0.18 13.62 -6.13
C CYS A 54 -0.95 14.00 -7.10
N GLY A 55 -1.30 15.29 -7.22
CA GLY A 55 -2.42 15.73 -8.06
C GLY A 55 -3.78 15.28 -7.51
N ASP A 56 -4.68 14.85 -8.40
CA ASP A 56 -6.01 14.36 -8.02
C ASP A 56 -5.95 12.90 -7.54
N LEU A 57 -6.38 12.69 -6.30
CA LEU A 57 -6.40 11.38 -5.65
C LEU A 57 -7.82 10.81 -5.52
N GLY A 58 -8.83 11.43 -6.13
CA GLY A 58 -10.25 11.07 -5.94
C GLY A 58 -10.54 9.59 -6.15
N ASP A 59 -10.05 9.01 -7.25
CA ASP A 59 -10.27 7.59 -7.57
C ASP A 59 -9.55 6.65 -6.60
N LEU A 60 -8.32 6.99 -6.19
CA LEU A 60 -7.59 6.26 -5.16
C LEU A 60 -8.40 6.21 -3.86
N TRP A 61 -8.84 7.38 -3.40
CA TRP A 61 -9.59 7.49 -2.17
C TRP A 61 -10.94 6.76 -2.23
N ASN A 62 -11.64 6.85 -3.35
CA ASN A 62 -12.87 6.11 -3.59
C ASN A 62 -12.62 4.59 -3.54
N ALA A 63 -11.52 4.10 -4.11
CA ALA A 63 -11.17 2.68 -4.08
C ALA A 63 -10.86 2.20 -2.64
N VAL A 64 -10.01 2.91 -1.90
CA VAL A 64 -9.64 2.50 -0.53
C VAL A 64 -10.81 2.59 0.44
N LEU A 65 -11.66 3.61 0.33
CA LEU A 65 -12.83 3.76 1.21
C LEU A 65 -13.90 2.69 0.93
N ARG A 66 -14.06 2.27 -0.33
CA ARG A 66 -14.98 1.18 -0.70
C ARG A 66 -14.50 -0.20 -0.26
N SER A 67 -13.23 -0.36 0.12
CA SER A 67 -12.71 -1.65 0.61
C SER A 67 -13.38 -2.11 1.91
N GLY A 68 -14.00 -1.22 2.69
CA GLY A 68 -14.57 -1.55 4.01
C GLY A 68 -13.52 -1.76 5.11
N LEU A 69 -12.23 -1.71 4.79
CA LEU A 69 -11.15 -1.81 5.76
C LEU A 69 -10.91 -0.47 6.47
N PRO A 70 -10.40 -0.46 7.72
CA PRO A 70 -9.88 0.74 8.36
C PRO A 70 -8.81 1.40 7.47
N VAL A 71 -8.93 2.70 7.23
CA VAL A 71 -7.98 3.47 6.40
C VAL A 71 -7.20 4.45 7.27
N ARG A 72 -5.87 4.42 7.16
CA ARG A 72 -4.94 5.38 7.77
C ARG A 72 -4.36 6.27 6.68
N ALA A 73 -4.73 7.55 6.69
CA ALA A 73 -4.15 8.54 5.79
C ALA A 73 -2.90 9.16 6.43
N VAL A 74 -1.77 9.10 5.72
CA VAL A 74 -0.48 9.64 6.14
C VAL A 74 -0.01 10.65 5.10
N ASN A 75 0.03 11.92 5.48
CA ASN A 75 0.66 12.94 4.66
C ASN A 75 2.16 12.95 4.99
N ALA A 76 2.97 12.55 4.01
CA ALA A 76 4.42 12.41 4.15
C ALA A 76 5.14 13.75 4.31
N GLU A 77 4.45 14.87 4.06
CA GLU A 77 5.03 16.20 4.07
C GLU A 77 4.24 17.17 4.95
N ALA A 78 4.87 18.29 5.28
CA ALA A 78 4.26 19.32 6.13
C ALA A 78 3.26 20.22 5.37
N VAL A 79 3.09 20.02 4.06
CA VAL A 79 2.18 20.80 3.22
C VAL A 79 0.74 20.31 3.42
N LEU A 80 -0.17 21.25 3.66
CA LEU A 80 -1.58 20.95 3.92
C LEU A 80 -2.27 20.41 2.67
N THR A 81 -2.40 19.08 2.64
CA THR A 81 -3.18 18.36 1.62
C THR A 81 -4.23 17.50 2.31
N PRO A 82 -5.53 17.79 2.13
CA PRO A 82 -6.59 17.08 2.83
C PRO A 82 -6.75 15.65 2.30
N ALA A 83 -7.05 14.71 3.20
CA ALA A 83 -7.64 13.43 2.81
C ALA A 83 -9.17 13.60 2.70
N PRO A 84 -9.85 12.92 1.76
CA PRO A 84 -11.29 13.06 1.59
C PRO A 84 -12.08 12.21 2.61
N GLY A 85 -13.41 12.34 2.57
CA GLY A 85 -14.32 11.48 3.34
C GLY A 85 -14.27 11.67 4.86
N GLY A 86 -13.82 12.84 5.33
CA GLY A 86 -13.70 13.12 6.77
C GLY A 86 -12.49 12.45 7.45
N LEU A 87 -11.64 11.77 6.70
CA LEU A 87 -10.38 11.24 7.23
C LEU A 87 -9.47 12.38 7.66
N LYS A 88 -9.00 12.33 8.91
CA LYS A 88 -7.97 13.24 9.40
C LYS A 88 -6.61 12.63 9.13
N PRO A 89 -5.82 13.17 8.18
CA PRO A 89 -4.50 12.62 7.91
C PRO A 89 -3.56 12.87 9.09
N TRP A 90 -2.77 11.85 9.43
CA TRP A 90 -1.59 12.02 10.25
C TRP A 90 -0.56 12.83 9.46
N ARG A 91 0.07 13.79 10.13
CA ARG A 91 0.91 14.81 9.51
C ARG A 91 2.00 15.25 10.49
N GLY A 92 2.99 15.98 9.98
CA GLY A 92 4.09 16.55 10.76
C GLY A 92 5.35 15.68 10.71
N PRO A 93 6.39 16.05 11.49
CA PRO A 93 7.72 15.43 11.40
C PRO A 93 7.71 13.91 11.56
N ASP A 94 6.87 13.39 12.47
CA ASP A 94 6.79 11.95 12.71
C ASP A 94 6.14 11.19 11.54
N ALA A 95 5.15 11.80 10.87
CA ALA A 95 4.55 11.23 9.66
C ALA A 95 5.55 11.20 8.50
N THR A 96 6.38 12.25 8.37
CA THR A 96 7.48 12.30 7.41
C THR A 96 8.54 11.23 7.72
N ALA A 97 8.91 11.06 9.00
CA ALA A 97 9.87 10.05 9.42
C ALA A 97 9.34 8.63 9.15
N PHE A 98 8.06 8.38 9.41
CA PHE A 98 7.37 7.14 9.08
C PHE A 98 7.44 6.84 7.57
N ALA A 99 7.08 7.81 6.72
CA ALA A 99 7.12 7.63 5.27
C ALA A 99 8.53 7.35 4.75
N ARG A 100 9.55 8.04 5.31
CA ARG A 100 10.97 7.78 4.98
C ARG A 100 11.44 6.40 5.44
N ALA A 101 10.98 5.95 6.61
CA ALA A 101 11.33 4.63 7.14
C ALA A 101 10.73 3.49 6.31
N LEU A 102 9.54 3.69 5.71
CA LEU A 102 8.94 2.76 4.75
C LEU A 102 9.74 2.64 3.45
N ARG A 103 10.54 3.66 3.12
CA ARG A 103 11.34 3.75 1.89
C ARG A 103 10.51 3.68 0.62
N VAL A 104 9.28 4.19 0.61
CA VAL A 104 8.42 4.20 -0.60
C VAL A 104 9.17 4.76 -1.81
N GLY A 105 9.01 4.14 -2.98
CA GLY A 105 9.66 4.57 -4.22
C GLY A 105 8.97 5.77 -4.85
N THR A 106 7.64 5.88 -4.72
CA THR A 106 6.86 7.00 -5.23
C THR A 106 5.61 7.28 -4.39
N TYR A 107 5.06 8.49 -4.51
CA TYR A 107 3.75 8.85 -3.95
C TYR A 107 2.71 8.97 -5.07
N PRO A 108 1.44 8.60 -4.81
CA PRO A 108 0.96 7.99 -3.58
C PRO A 108 1.37 6.51 -3.46
N THR A 109 1.32 5.97 -2.24
CA THR A 109 1.54 4.56 -1.93
C THR A 109 0.40 4.05 -1.04
N VAL A 110 -0.16 2.90 -1.37
CA VAL A 110 -1.13 2.18 -0.53
C VAL A 110 -0.48 0.92 0.00
N LEU A 111 -0.58 0.69 1.31
CA LEU A 111 -0.12 -0.52 1.97
C LEU A 111 -1.32 -1.31 2.47
N LEU A 112 -1.34 -2.61 2.20
CA LEU A 112 -2.18 -3.55 2.94
C LEU A 112 -1.38 -4.04 4.14
N VAL A 113 -1.94 -3.89 5.33
CA VAL A 113 -1.29 -4.22 6.59
C VAL A 113 -2.15 -5.22 7.35
N GLN A 114 -1.53 -6.27 7.88
CA GLN A 114 -2.17 -7.23 8.77
C GLN A 114 -1.39 -7.32 10.08
N GLN A 115 -2.08 -7.05 11.20
CA GLN A 115 -1.48 -7.06 12.54
C GLN A 115 -0.18 -6.24 12.62
N GLY A 116 -0.19 -5.05 12.00
CA GLY A 116 0.95 -4.14 11.97
C GLY A 116 2.11 -4.54 11.04
N ARG A 117 1.96 -5.55 10.17
CA ARG A 117 2.96 -5.95 9.18
C ARG A 117 2.48 -5.72 7.76
N VAL A 118 3.38 -5.29 6.87
CA VAL A 118 3.06 -5.02 5.47
C VAL A 118 2.84 -6.34 4.72
N LEU A 119 1.64 -6.55 4.19
CA LEU A 119 1.32 -7.69 3.32
C LEU A 119 1.46 -7.37 1.84
N ASN A 120 1.11 -6.14 1.46
CA ASN A 120 1.25 -5.69 0.08
C ASN A 120 1.50 -4.18 0.02
N ALA A 121 2.08 -3.73 -1.09
CA ALA A 121 2.31 -2.32 -1.38
C ALA A 121 2.00 -2.04 -2.86
N TRP A 122 1.23 -0.99 -3.11
CA TRP A 122 0.98 -0.44 -4.44
C TRP A 122 1.52 0.98 -4.45
N GLU A 123 2.38 1.30 -5.42
CA GLU A 123 3.01 2.62 -5.55
C GLU A 123 2.69 3.19 -6.95
N GLY A 124 2.47 4.51 -7.06
CA GLY A 124 2.42 5.22 -8.34
C GLY A 124 1.01 5.65 -8.77
N ASP A 125 0.75 5.63 -10.08
CA ASP A 125 -0.50 6.14 -10.64
C ASP A 125 -1.65 5.14 -10.42
N PHE A 126 -2.72 5.60 -9.79
CA PHE A 126 -3.90 4.81 -9.47
C PHE A 126 -5.04 5.13 -10.44
N THR A 127 -5.09 4.41 -11.55
CA THR A 127 -6.20 4.48 -12.53
C THR A 127 -7.14 3.27 -12.36
N GLY A 128 -8.03 3.30 -11.36
CA GLY A 128 -9.10 2.30 -11.23
C GLY A 128 -8.70 0.89 -10.76
N GLU A 129 -9.63 0.24 -10.06
CA GLU A 129 -9.58 -1.08 -9.38
C GLU A 129 -8.22 -1.58 -8.84
N LEU A 130 -7.95 -1.27 -7.58
CA LEU A 130 -6.86 -1.89 -6.81
C LEU A 130 -7.10 -3.36 -6.42
N GLY A 131 -8.22 -3.96 -6.85
CA GLY A 131 -8.65 -5.31 -6.44
C GLY A 131 -8.92 -5.44 -4.93
N LEU A 132 -9.10 -4.31 -4.23
CA LEU A 132 -9.31 -4.27 -2.77
C LEU A 132 -10.69 -4.77 -2.35
N ASP A 133 -11.65 -4.83 -3.27
CA ASP A 133 -13.00 -5.36 -3.10
C ASP A 133 -13.02 -6.85 -2.69
N ARG A 134 -11.94 -7.58 -2.98
CA ARG A 134 -11.81 -9.01 -2.66
C ARG A 134 -11.12 -9.31 -1.32
N LEU A 135 -10.84 -8.28 -0.51
CA LEU A 135 -10.07 -8.41 0.73
C LEU A 135 -10.91 -8.49 2.01
N ASN A 136 -12.23 -8.36 1.90
CA ASN A 136 -13.22 -8.59 2.96
C ASN A 136 -13.61 -10.07 3.06
#